data_AF-A0A533RYF4-F1
#
_entry.id   AF-A0A533RYF4-F1
#
_cell.length_a   1.000
_cell.length_b   1.000
_cell.length_c   1.000
_cell.angle_alpha   90.00
_cell.angle_beta   90.00
_cell.angle_gamma   90.00
#
_symmetry.space_group_name_H-M   'P 1'
#
loop_
_entity.id
_entity.type
_entity.pdbx_description
1 polymer ?
#
loop_
_entity_poly.entity_id
_entity_poly.type
_entity_poly.pdbx_seq_one_letter_code
_entity_poly.pdbx_strand_id
1 'polypeptide(L)'
;MLETLHDIVKSAEDAMLVLKRIRTSNFGILWNHSDIDAQSFNMLKGRIRHFHVHDEVLEPENKNILNLARLMKGINYDGYVSLEIIKGYDLPESLLIETAKRLKGYIAQA
;
A
#
# COMPACT_ATOMS: atom_id res chain seq x y z
N MET A 1 -23.97 7.71 -13.50
CA MET A 1 -22.50 7.83 -13.50
C MET A 1 -21.99 6.62 -12.74
N LEU A 2 -21.27 5.72 -13.40
CA LEU A 2 -20.69 4.54 -12.74
C LEU A 2 -19.48 5.04 -11.93
N GLU A 3 -19.71 5.36 -10.66
CA GLU A 3 -18.62 5.40 -9.68
C GLU A 3 -18.08 3.98 -9.59
N THR A 4 -16.94 3.74 -10.22
CA THR A 4 -16.27 2.44 -10.17
C THR A 4 -15.80 2.19 -8.75
N LEU A 5 -16.54 1.36 -8.02
CA LEU A 5 -16.02 0.25 -7.23
C LEU A 5 -15.11 0.52 -6.01
N HIS A 6 -14.75 1.77 -5.68
CA HIS A 6 -14.04 2.05 -4.40
C HIS A 6 -14.90 1.67 -3.18
N ASP A 7 -16.22 1.53 -3.35
CA ASP A 7 -17.16 1.28 -2.28
C ASP A 7 -17.53 -0.20 -2.03
N ILE A 8 -17.11 -1.15 -2.87
CA ILE A 8 -17.59 -2.54 -2.73
C ILE A 8 -16.70 -3.38 -1.83
N VAL A 9 -15.39 -3.14 -1.84
CA VAL A 9 -14.41 -3.86 -1.01
C VAL A 9 -13.77 -2.87 -0.06
N LYS A 10 -14.25 -2.82 1.18
CA LYS A 10 -13.83 -1.82 2.18
C LYS A 10 -12.90 -2.40 3.26
N SER A 11 -12.72 -3.71 3.27
CA SER A 11 -12.00 -4.43 4.31
C SER A 11 -11.22 -5.64 3.75
N ALA A 12 -10.33 -6.18 4.57
CA ALA A 12 -9.65 -7.43 4.25
C ALA A 12 -10.63 -8.61 4.16
N GLU A 13 -11.68 -8.60 4.98
CA GLU A 13 -12.77 -9.56 4.97
C GLU A 13 -13.52 -9.55 3.64
N ASP A 14 -13.88 -8.37 3.13
CA ASP A 14 -14.53 -8.23 1.82
C ASP A 14 -13.62 -8.72 0.70
N ALA A 15 -12.33 -8.37 0.75
CA ALA A 15 -11.35 -8.82 -0.23
C ALA A 15 -11.24 -10.35 -0.25
N MET A 16 -11.29 -10.99 0.93
CA MET A 16 -11.29 -12.45 1.04
C MET A 16 -12.54 -13.10 0.46
N LEU A 17 -13.72 -12.47 0.57
CA LEU A 17 -14.94 -12.97 -0.08
C LEU A 17 -14.81 -12.99 -1.60
N VAL A 18 -14.16 -11.99 -2.19
CA VAL A 18 -13.84 -11.96 -3.62
C VAL A 18 -12.79 -13.01 -3.95
N LEU A 19 -11.65 -13.03 -3.24
CA LEU A 19 -10.53 -13.94 -3.50
C LEU A 19 -10.93 -15.42 -3.49
N LYS A 20 -11.85 -15.83 -2.60
CA LYS A 20 -12.36 -17.21 -2.54
C LYS A 20 -13.03 -17.67 -3.83
N ARG A 21 -13.52 -16.74 -4.64
CA ARG A 21 -14.19 -17.03 -5.92
C ARG A 21 -13.24 -16.97 -7.12
N ILE A 22 -12.03 -16.43 -6.94
CA ILE A 22 -11.05 -16.28 -8.00
C ILE A 22 -10.29 -17.59 -8.22
N ARG A 23 -10.33 -18.11 -9.46
CA ARG A 23 -9.68 -19.36 -9.86
C ARG A 23 -8.33 -19.18 -10.56
N THR A 24 -7.83 -17.94 -10.63
CA THR A 24 -6.53 -17.62 -11.25
C THR A 24 -5.50 -17.19 -10.20
N SER A 25 -4.23 -17.48 -10.48
CA SER A 25 -3.08 -16.96 -9.74
C SER A 25 -2.73 -15.52 -10.16
N ASN A 26 -3.17 -15.09 -11.34
CA ASN A 26 -2.95 -13.73 -11.87
C ASN A 26 -4.00 -12.73 -11.35
N PHE A 27 -4.25 -12.78 -10.05
CA PHE A 27 -5.11 -11.82 -9.35
C PHE A 27 -4.48 -11.54 -7.99
N GLY A 28 -4.48 -10.27 -7.61
CA GLY A 28 -3.92 -9.84 -6.35
C GLY A 28 -4.54 -8.55 -5.84
N ILE A 29 -4.09 -8.16 -4.67
CA ILE A 29 -4.62 -7.03 -3.93
C ILE A 29 -3.68 -5.85 -4.07
N LEU A 30 -4.28 -4.71 -4.40
CA LEU A 30 -3.70 -3.40 -4.15
C LEU A 30 -4.23 -2.92 -2.80
N TRP A 31 -3.32 -2.66 -1.87
CA TRP A 31 -3.67 -2.11 -0.55
C TRP A 31 -3.45 -0.60 -0.56
N ASN A 32 -4.49 0.16 -0.20
CA ASN A 32 -4.55 1.61 -0.48
C ASN A 32 -4.15 2.48 0.73
N HIS A 33 -3.34 1.94 1.64
CA HIS A 33 -2.89 2.62 2.85
C HIS A 33 -1.42 2.30 3.13
N SER A 34 -0.71 3.21 3.80
CA SER A 34 0.67 2.98 4.24
C SER A 34 0.79 2.06 5.46
N ASP A 35 -0.31 1.83 6.17
CA ASP A 35 -0.42 0.91 7.31
C ASP A 35 -1.31 -0.29 6.98
N ILE A 36 -1.07 -1.39 7.68
CA ILE A 36 -1.89 -2.60 7.62
C ILE A 36 -1.80 -3.27 8.99
N ASP A 37 -2.96 -3.55 9.59
CA ASP A 37 -2.99 -4.24 10.87
C ASP A 37 -2.59 -5.72 10.72
N ALA A 38 -2.28 -6.38 11.83
CA ALA A 38 -1.83 -7.76 11.83
C ALA A 38 -2.89 -8.77 11.32
N GLN A 39 -4.17 -8.52 11.56
CA GLN A 39 -5.25 -9.38 11.10
C GLN A 39 -5.37 -9.29 9.58
N SER A 40 -5.50 -8.07 9.04
CA SER A 40 -5.55 -7.78 7.61
C SER A 40 -4.32 -8.33 6.89
N PHE A 41 -3.11 -8.11 7.43
CA PHE A 41 -1.89 -8.65 6.85
C PHE A 41 -1.91 -10.18 6.81
N ASN A 42 -2.26 -10.85 7.91
CA ASN A 42 -2.26 -12.31 7.95
C ASN A 42 -3.28 -12.94 6.99
N MET A 43 -4.42 -12.28 6.76
CA MET A 43 -5.42 -12.72 5.79
C MET A 43 -4.92 -12.57 4.35
N LEU A 44 -4.25 -11.46 4.04
CA LEU A 44 -4.04 -11.03 2.66
C LEU A 44 -2.62 -11.23 2.14
N LYS A 45 -1.61 -11.43 3.01
CA LYS A 45 -0.18 -11.40 2.66
C LYS A 45 0.22 -12.20 1.43
N GLY A 46 -0.36 -13.38 1.20
CA GLY A 46 -0.05 -14.21 0.02
C GLY A 46 -0.62 -13.70 -1.31
N ARG A 47 -1.45 -12.66 -1.27
CA ARG A 47 -2.17 -12.09 -2.42
C ARG A 47 -1.90 -10.60 -2.63
N ILE A 48 -1.19 -9.93 -1.72
CA ILE A 48 -0.77 -8.54 -1.90
C ILE A 48 0.21 -8.46 -3.08
N ARG A 49 -0.03 -7.49 -3.97
CA ARG A 49 0.79 -7.25 -5.18
C ARG A 49 1.22 -5.79 -5.34
N HIS A 50 0.53 -4.88 -4.67
CA HIS A 50 0.80 -3.47 -4.81
C HIS A 50 0.35 -2.69 -3.57
N PHE A 51 0.98 -1.55 -3.35
CA PHE A 51 0.56 -0.57 -2.35
C PHE A 51 0.43 0.80 -2.99
N HIS A 52 -0.64 1.50 -2.64
CA HIS A 52 -0.72 2.96 -2.79
C HIS A 52 -0.60 3.58 -1.41
N VAL A 53 0.23 4.63 -1.33
CA VAL A 53 0.42 5.41 -0.11
C VAL A 53 0.22 6.88 -0.42
N HIS A 54 -0.39 7.60 0.50
CA HIS A 54 -0.98 8.90 0.21
C HIS A 54 -0.25 9.98 1.00
N ASP A 55 -0.90 11.13 1.18
CA ASP A 55 -0.35 12.35 1.76
C ASP A 55 0.33 12.15 3.12
N GLU A 56 -0.08 11.13 3.90
CA GLU A 56 0.50 10.86 5.21
C GLU A 56 2.01 10.56 5.15
N VAL A 57 2.52 10.12 4.01
CA VAL A 57 3.94 9.83 3.83
C VAL A 57 4.78 11.08 3.61
N LEU A 58 4.15 12.23 3.36
CA LEU A 58 4.83 13.53 3.25
C LEU A 58 5.34 13.99 4.61
N GLU A 59 4.65 13.60 5.70
CA GLU A 59 5.04 13.89 7.08
C GLU A 59 6.38 13.22 7.42
N PRO A 60 7.45 13.96 7.76
CA PRO A 60 8.79 13.40 7.97
C PRO A 60 8.89 12.37 9.10
N GLU A 61 8.02 12.48 10.10
CA GLU A 61 7.99 11.58 11.26
C GLU A 61 7.13 10.33 11.04
N ASN A 62 6.42 10.22 9.90
CA ASN A 62 5.62 9.06 9.58
C ASN A 62 6.51 7.85 9.27
N LYS A 63 6.42 6.80 10.10
CA LYS A 63 7.20 5.56 9.99
C LYS A 63 6.41 4.38 9.44
N ASN A 64 5.22 4.61 8.89
CA ASN A 64 4.35 3.53 8.40
C ASN A 64 5.07 2.67 7.35
N ILE A 65 5.79 3.30 6.41
CA ILE A 65 6.57 2.57 5.40
C ILE A 65 7.67 1.69 6.00
N LEU A 66 8.33 2.12 7.09
CA LEU A 66 9.31 1.28 7.77
C LEU A 66 8.66 0.02 8.36
N ASN A 67 7.50 0.19 9.02
CA ASN A 67 6.75 -0.92 9.60
C ASN A 67 6.20 -1.85 8.51
N LEU A 68 5.64 -1.29 7.44
CA LEU A 68 5.15 -2.02 6.29
C LEU A 68 6.26 -2.81 5.61
N ALA A 69 7.43 -2.18 5.37
CA ALA A 69 8.58 -2.83 4.75
C ALA A 69 9.07 -4.04 5.56
N ARG A 70 9.08 -3.96 6.90
CA ARG A 70 9.43 -5.09 7.78
C ARG A 70 8.46 -6.26 7.62
N LEU A 71 7.15 -5.99 7.56
CA LEU A 71 6.14 -7.03 7.32
C LEU A 71 6.31 -7.67 5.94
N MET A 72 6.52 -6.85 4.91
CA MET A 72 6.65 -7.28 3.52
C MET A 72 7.94 -8.09 3.26
N LYS A 73 9.04 -7.74 3.93
CA LYS A 73 10.28 -8.53 3.90
C LYS A 73 10.06 -9.93 4.45
N GLY A 74 9.22 -10.09 5.48
CA GLY A 74 8.87 -11.38 6.06
C GLY A 74 8.15 -12.35 5.10
N ILE A 75 7.66 -11.86 3.95
CA ILE A 75 6.99 -12.67 2.92
C ILE A 75 7.70 -12.61 1.56
N ASN A 76 8.94 -12.09 1.51
CA ASN A 76 9.70 -11.89 0.27
C ASN A 76 8.92 -11.12 -0.81
N TYR A 77 8.17 -10.10 -0.41
CA TYR A 77 7.48 -9.23 -1.35
C TYR A 77 8.48 -8.48 -2.24
N ASP A 78 8.27 -8.54 -3.54
CA ASP A 78 9.11 -7.96 -4.59
C ASP A 78 8.37 -6.92 -5.46
N GLY A 79 7.14 -6.56 -5.06
CA GLY A 79 6.33 -5.57 -5.75
C GLY A 79 6.68 -4.13 -5.41
N TYR A 80 5.85 -3.21 -5.90
CA TYR A 80 6.05 -1.77 -5.75
C TYR A 80 5.19 -1.16 -4.64
N VAL A 81 5.67 -0.02 -4.13
CA VAL A 81 4.90 0.94 -3.33
C VAL A 81 4.84 2.24 -4.15
N SER A 82 3.64 2.68 -4.50
CA SER A 82 3.42 3.86 -5.33
C SER A 82 2.93 5.03 -4.49
N LEU A 83 3.50 6.21 -4.74
CA LEU A 83 3.00 7.46 -4.19
C LEU A 83 1.75 7.88 -4.96
N GLU A 84 0.60 7.87 -4.29
CA GLU A 84 -0.69 8.37 -4.81
C GLU A 84 -1.05 9.66 -4.07
N ILE A 85 -0.37 10.74 -4.44
CA ILE A 85 -0.50 12.06 -3.79
C ILE A 85 -1.42 12.92 -4.66
N ILE A 86 -2.65 13.12 -4.20
CA ILE A 86 -3.68 13.87 -4.95
C ILE A 86 -3.96 15.18 -4.22
N LYS A 87 -3.35 16.25 -4.71
CA LYS A 87 -3.60 17.63 -4.26
C LYS A 87 -4.28 18.41 -5.38
N GLY A 88 -5.18 19.33 -5.03
CA GLY A 88 -5.78 20.26 -6.00
C GLY A 88 -4.83 21.38 -6.48
N TYR A 89 -3.52 21.20 -6.27
CA TYR A 89 -2.45 22.14 -6.59
C TYR A 89 -1.12 21.38 -6.75
N ASP A 90 -0.16 21.98 -7.44
CA ASP A 90 1.16 21.38 -7.64
C ASP A 90 1.98 21.37 -6.35
N LEU A 91 2.52 20.22 -6.01
CA LEU A 91 3.51 20.10 -4.95
C LEU A 91 4.91 20.46 -5.45
N PRO A 92 5.76 21.05 -4.59
CA PRO A 92 7.17 21.25 -4.94
C PRO A 92 7.84 19.93 -5.31
N GLU A 93 8.53 19.89 -6.45
CA GLU A 93 9.26 18.69 -6.89
C GLU A 93 10.28 18.24 -5.84
N SER A 94 10.95 19.19 -5.16
CA SER A 94 11.89 18.91 -4.08
C SER A 94 11.25 18.11 -2.93
N LEU A 95 10.00 18.41 -2.57
CA LEU A 95 9.26 17.68 -1.54
C LEU A 95 9.05 16.21 -1.95
N LEU A 96 8.69 15.96 -3.21
CA LEU A 96 8.48 14.61 -3.73
C LEU A 96 9.80 13.82 -3.78
N ILE A 97 10.89 14.47 -4.19
CA ILE A 97 12.24 13.87 -4.21
C ILE A 97 12.70 13.51 -2.79
N GLU A 98 12.56 14.42 -1.84
CA GLU A 98 12.94 14.20 -0.44
C GLU A 98 12.11 13.09 0.20
N THR A 99 10.80 13.09 -0.05
CA THR A 99 9.90 12.03 0.38
C THR A 99 10.35 10.68 -0.18
N ALA A 100 10.55 10.57 -1.49
CA ALA A 100 10.99 9.32 -2.12
C ALA A 100 12.34 8.82 -1.57
N LYS A 101 13.31 9.71 -1.31
CA LYS A 101 14.59 9.36 -0.69
C LYS A 101 14.40 8.83 0.73
N ARG A 102 13.59 9.50 1.56
CA ARG A 102 13.27 9.07 2.93
C ARG A 102 12.62 7.69 2.93
N LEU A 103 11.60 7.47 2.10
CA LEU A 103 10.88 6.19 2.04
C LEU A 103 11.78 5.04 1.55
N LYS A 104 12.64 5.27 0.55
CA LYS A 104 13.68 4.30 0.16
C LYS A 104 14.62 3.98 1.31
N GLY A 105 15.01 4.99 2.09
CA GLY A 105 15.80 4.82 3.30
C GLY A 105 15.12 3.92 4.34
N TYR A 106 13.81 4.04 4.54
CA TYR A 106 13.05 3.15 5.42
C TYR A 106 12.99 1.71 4.90
N ILE A 107 12.76 1.53 3.60
CA ILE A 107 12.74 0.18 2.99
C ILE A 107 14.11 -0.50 3.15
N ALA A 108 15.21 0.24 3.01
CA ALA A 108 16.56 -0.31 3.18
C ALA A 108 16.91 -0.66 4.65
N GLN A 109 16.23 -0.04 5.63
CA GLN A 109 16.42 -0.30 7.06
C GLN A 109 15.61 -1.51 7.58
N ALA A 110 14.62 -1.98 6.81
CA ALA A 110 13.79 -3.12 7.15
C ALA A 110 14.54 -4.45 7.00
#